data_AF-A0A800D740-F1
#
_entry.id   AF-A0A800D740-F1
#
_cell.length_a   1.000
_cell.length_b   1.000
_cell.length_c   1.000
_cell.angle_alpha   90.00
_cell.angle_beta   90.00
_cell.angle_gamma   90.00
#
_symmetry.space_group_name_H-M   'P 1'
#
loop_
_entity.id
_entity.type
_entity.pdbx_description
1 polymer ?
#
loop_
_entity_poly.entity_id
_entity_poly.type
_entity_poly.pdbx_seq_one_letter_code
_entity_poly.pdbx_strand_id
1 'polypeptide(L)' 'ASKSALPIAAIIEAVNEGLEKDLRSGLEVETRQFVGLRGSEDMEEGLKAFLEKRKPVFKDR' A
#
# COMPACT_ATOMS: atom_id res chain seq x y z
N ALA A 1 4.93 -4.84 -15.69
CA ALA A 1 4.62 -3.92 -14.57
C ALA A 1 5.53 -4.28 -13.40
N SER A 2 6.10 -3.30 -12.69
CA SER A 2 7.08 -3.52 -11.60
C SER A 2 6.54 -3.19 -10.21
N LYS A 3 5.22 -3.07 -10.07
CA LYS A 3 4.52 -2.70 -8.82
C LYS A 3 3.43 -3.73 -8.56
N SER A 4 3.22 -4.10 -7.29
CA SER A 4 2.12 -4.98 -6.87
C SER A 4 0.76 -4.29 -7.07
N ALA A 5 -0.22 -5.02 -7.55
CA ALA A 5 -1.58 -4.55 -7.77
C ALA A 5 -2.32 -4.26 -6.46
N LEU A 6 -2.05 -5.01 -5.39
CA LEU A 6 -2.74 -4.88 -4.10
C LEU A 6 -2.49 -3.50 -3.44
N PRO A 7 -1.24 -3.05 -3.22
CA PRO A 7 -0.96 -1.71 -2.70
C PRO A 7 -1.42 -0.59 -3.65
N ILE A 8 -1.35 -0.81 -4.96
CA ILE A 8 -1.81 0.19 -5.95
C ILE A 8 -3.32 0.44 -5.80
N ALA A 9 -4.12 -0.61 -5.68
CA ALA A 9 -5.56 -0.48 -5.49
C ALA A 9 -5.90 0.26 -4.19
N ALA A 10 -5.26 -0.13 -3.08
CA ALA A 10 -5.45 0.53 -1.78
C ALA A 10 -5.04 2.01 -1.79
N ILE A 11 -3.97 2.37 -2.50
CA ILE A 11 -3.55 3.77 -2.66
C ILE A 11 -4.59 4.57 -3.44
N ILE A 12 -5.11 4.03 -4.55
CA ILE A 12 -6.13 4.70 -5.36
C ILE A 12 -7.40 4.93 -4.53
N GLU A 13 -7.81 3.94 -3.74
CA GLU A 13 -8.95 4.07 -2.83
C GLU A 13 -8.70 5.14 -1.75
N ALA A 14 -7.53 5.11 -1.10
CA ALA A 14 -7.16 6.10 -0.09
C ALA A 14 -7.17 7.53 -0.64
N VAL A 15 -6.64 7.74 -1.85
CA VAL A 15 -6.61 9.06 -2.50
C VAL A 15 -8.03 9.52 -2.85
N ASN A 16 -8.83 8.66 -3.50
CA ASN A 16 -10.18 9.04 -3.91
C ASN A 16 -11.06 9.37 -2.70
N GLU A 17 -11.03 8.55 -1.66
CA GLU A 17 -11.83 8.76 -0.45
C GLU A 17 -11.27 9.89 0.43
N GLY A 18 -9.95 10.04 0.50
CA GLY A 18 -9.28 11.05 1.31
C GLY A 18 -9.45 12.48 0.77
N LEU A 19 -9.54 12.67 -0.54
CA LEU A 19 -9.74 13.97 -1.17
C LEU A 19 -11.11 14.61 -0.83
N GLU A 20 -12.10 13.81 -0.45
CA GLU A 20 -13.43 14.28 -0.07
C GLU A 20 -13.57 14.53 1.44
N LYS A 21 -12.48 14.40 2.20
CA LYS A 21 -12.49 14.46 3.67
C LYS A 21 -11.58 15.57 4.19
N ASP A 22 -11.81 15.99 5.43
CA ASP A 22 -10.86 16.81 6.16
C ASP A 22 -9.57 16.02 6.45
N LEU A 23 -8.49 16.74 6.77
CA LEU A 23 -7.16 16.15 6.97
C LEU A 23 -7.17 14.99 7.98
N ARG A 24 -7.90 15.12 9.10
CA ARG A 24 -7.90 14.08 10.14
C ARG A 24 -8.58 12.82 9.63
N SER A 25 -9.76 12.99 9.04
CA SER A 25 -10.52 11.88 8.48
C SER A 25 -9.79 11.22 7.29
N GLY A 26 -9.07 12.00 6.48
CA GLY A 26 -8.21 11.48 5.41
C GLY A 26 -7.07 10.61 5.94
N LEU A 27 -6.39 11.04 7.01
CA LEU A 27 -5.32 10.25 7.66
C LEU A 27 -5.85 8.94 8.26
N GLU A 28 -7.08 8.92 8.77
CA GLU A 28 -7.73 7.70 9.26
C GLU A 28 -8.00 6.71 8.12
N VAL A 29 -8.42 7.19 6.94
CA VAL A 29 -8.58 6.37 5.73
C VAL A 29 -7.25 5.78 5.29
N GLU A 30 -6.20 6.58 5.20
CA GLU A 30 -4.85 6.11 4.85
C GLU A 30 -4.35 5.04 5.84
N THR A 31 -4.55 5.27 7.14
CA THR A 31 -4.18 4.32 8.19
C THR A 31 -4.92 2.99 8.03
N ARG A 32 -6.22 3.03 7.76
CA ARG A 32 -7.04 1.83 7.54
C ARG A 32 -6.54 1.03 6.33
N GLN A 33 -6.30 1.70 5.21
CA GLN A 33 -5.81 1.04 3.99
C GLN A 33 -4.42 0.42 4.21
N PHE A 34 -3.52 1.15 4.89
CA PHE A 34 -2.19 0.66 5.22
C PHE A 34 -2.22 -0.57 6.14
N VAL A 35 -3.05 -0.54 7.19
CA VAL A 35 -3.21 -1.68 8.11
C VAL A 35 -3.84 -2.87 7.39
N GLY A 36 -4.73 -2.66 6.43
CA GLY A 36 -5.32 -3.74 5.61
C GLY A 36 -4.30 -4.46 4.72
N LEU A 37 -3.27 -3.75 4.23
CA LEU A 37 -2.17 -4.35 3.46
C LEU A 37 -1.16 -5.08 4.34
N ARG A 38 -1.18 -4.83 5.66
CA ARG A 38 -0.26 -5.44 6.61
C ARG A 38 -0.47 -6.95 6.66
N GLY A 39 0.56 -7.69 6.28
CA GLY A 39 0.54 -9.16 6.23
C GLY A 39 0.30 -9.74 4.84
N SER A 40 0.16 -8.91 3.79
CA SER A 40 0.32 -9.36 2.40
C SER A 40 1.78 -9.72 2.12
N GLU A 41 2.00 -10.76 1.30
CA GLU A 41 3.36 -11.18 0.93
C GLU A 41 4.07 -10.07 0.16
N ASP A 42 3.33 -9.31 -0.65
CA ASP A 42 3.88 -8.21 -1.43
C ASP A 42 4.33 -7.01 -0.57
N MET A 43 3.67 -6.76 0.56
CA MET A 43 4.15 -5.73 1.50
C MET A 43 5.48 -6.16 2.13
N GLU A 44 5.57 -7.42 2.58
CA GLU A 44 6.80 -7.95 3.19
C GLU A 44 7.95 -8.00 2.19
N GLU A 45 7.69 -8.47 0.97
CA GLU A 45 8.67 -8.54 -0.11
C GLU A 45 9.15 -7.14 -0.54
N GLY A 46 8.24 -6.16 -0.61
CA GLY A 46 8.61 -4.78 -0.91
C GLY A 46 9.57 -4.20 0.13
N LEU A 47 9.28 -4.41 1.42
CA LEU A 47 10.14 -3.97 2.52
C LEU A 47 11.48 -4.70 2.52
N LYS A 48 11.46 -6.02 2.34
CA LYS A 48 12.67 -6.85 2.30
C LYS A 48 13.57 -6.49 1.14
N ALA A 49 13.01 -6.36 -0.07
CA ALA A 49 13.76 -5.97 -1.26
C ALA A 49 14.39 -4.58 -1.13
N PHE A 50 13.69 -3.64 -0.48
CA PHE A 50 14.22 -2.32 -0.17
C PHE A 50 15.43 -2.38 0.78
N LEU A 51 15.31 -3.14 1.89
CA LEU A 51 16.41 -3.34 2.84
C LEU A 51 17.61 -4.05 2.21
N GLU A 52 17.36 -5.03 1.35
CA GLU A 52 18.37 -5.82 0.63
C GLU A 52 18.90 -5.11 -0.63
N LYS A 53 18.40 -3.90 -0.95
CA LYS A 53 18.77 -3.11 -2.14
C LYS A 53 18.66 -3.87 -3.47
N ARG A 54 17.66 -4.75 -3.58
CA ARG A 54 17.36 -5.52 -4.79
C ARG A 54 15.98 -5.13 -5.34
N LYS A 55 15.68 -5.61 -6.56
CA LYS A 55 14.34 -5.45 -7.13
C LYS A 55 13.36 -6.41 -6.41
N PRO A 56 12.16 -5.92 -6.01
CA PRO A 56 11.13 -6.78 -5.43
C PRO A 56 10.50 -7.69 -6.49
N VAL A 57 10.06 -8.87 -6.07
CA VAL A 57 9.32 -9.84 -6.89
C VAL A 57 7.92 -9.99 -6.33
N PHE A 58 7.00 -9.14 -6.79
CA PHE A 58 5.61 -9.18 -6.37
C PHE A 58 4.85 -10.35 -7.00
N LYS A 59 3.92 -10.93 -6.25
CA LYS A 59 3.07 -12.06 -6.65
C LYS A 59 1.57 -11.76 -6.54
N ASP A 60 1.20 -10.49 -6.30
CA ASP A 60 -0.17 -9.98 -6.16
C ASP A 60 -0.98 -10.73 -5.09
N ARG A 61 -0.34 -10.92 -3.92
CA ARG A 61 -0.90 -11.63 -2.76
C ARG A 61 -0.37 -11.06 -1.44
#